data_AF-W2QH30-F1
#
_entry.id   AF-W2QH30-F1
#
_cell.length_a   1.000
_cell.length_b   1.000
_cell.length_c   1.000
_cell.angle_alpha   90.00
_cell.angle_beta   90.00
_cell.angle_gamma   90.00
#
_symmetry.space_group_name_H-M   'P 1'
#
loop_
_entity.id
_entity.type
_entity.pdbx_description
1 polymer ?
#
loop_
_entity_poly.entity_id
_entity_poly.type
_entity_poly.pdbx_seq_one_letter_code
_entity_poly.pdbx_strand_id
1 'polypeptide(L)'
;MEKFRARCSMVDPVTNQLRFGPKMLAKVQDLLHRYDNIKLAMEEDAPLRLQVESKLKQLAQQQVIRQQEEIAREKEARDAQRAAELANEQEKERLLHEAREREAEREREEQERIQALAIAAQKKREQREKERAEEERQRQLEEQERERLNASIPHGKEGLEKAIAMLREGTSNETLFRQSLQKLLAVVSNICKSPENAAFRHILKDNVHFHADLGQYPGGHQCLLAMGFKELQQGDETQPRTVFVLEEPDLSEDLDAWSTWFDELKELQSLVESKLG
;
A
#
# COMPACT_ATOMS: atom_id res chain seq x y z
N MET A 1 106.61 39.26 11.64
CA MET A 1 107.83 39.55 10.84
C MET A 1 108.57 40.82 11.28
N GLU A 2 107.93 41.78 11.96
CA GLU A 2 108.59 43.00 12.48
C GLU A 2 109.76 42.73 13.44
N LYS A 3 109.65 41.70 14.30
CA LYS A 3 110.73 41.31 15.24
C LYS A 3 112.03 40.89 14.54
N PHE A 4 111.96 40.34 13.33
CA PHE A 4 113.14 39.95 12.54
C PHE A 4 113.78 41.16 11.84
N ARG A 5 112.98 42.13 11.37
CA ARG A 5 113.48 43.40 10.82
C ARG A 5 114.27 44.19 11.85
N ALA A 6 113.75 44.28 13.07
CA ALA A 6 114.41 45.01 14.17
C ALA A 6 115.75 44.38 14.61
N ARG A 7 115.92 43.06 14.44
CA ARG A 7 117.17 42.37 14.82
C ARG A 7 118.29 42.54 13.80
N CYS A 8 118.00 42.88 12.55
CA CYS A 8 119.03 43.09 11.51
C CYS A 8 119.89 44.35 11.74
N SER A 9 119.36 45.36 12.44
CA SER A 9 120.04 46.64 12.71
C SER A 9 120.65 46.73 14.12
N MET A 10 120.67 45.62 14.86
CA MET A 10 121.12 45.58 16.25
C MET A 10 122.63 45.27 16.31
N VAL A 11 123.37 46.05 17.11
CA VAL A 11 124.84 45.91 17.30
C VAL A 11 125.13 45.07 18.54
N ASP A 12 126.16 44.23 18.50
CA ASP A 12 126.64 43.44 19.63
C ASP A 12 127.36 44.36 20.63
N PRO A 13 126.91 44.41 21.90
CA PRO A 13 127.42 45.39 22.88
C PRO A 13 128.87 45.14 23.31
N VAL A 14 129.46 43.98 23.04
CA VAL A 14 130.84 43.64 23.46
C VAL A 14 131.84 43.89 22.33
N THR A 15 131.45 43.60 21.09
CA THR A 15 132.33 43.73 19.92
C THR A 15 132.07 44.99 19.10
N ASN A 16 130.98 45.71 19.40
CA ASN A 16 130.50 46.90 18.70
C ASN A 16 130.30 46.69 17.17
N GLN A 17 130.17 45.44 16.74
CA GLN A 17 129.87 45.04 15.37
C GLN A 17 128.40 44.58 15.25
N LEU A 18 127.84 44.60 14.04
CA LEU A 18 126.46 44.13 13.82
C LEU A 18 126.31 42.69 14.33
N ARG A 19 125.26 42.46 15.13
CA ARG A 19 125.01 41.21 15.87
C ARG A 19 124.84 40.01 14.93
N PHE A 20 124.46 40.28 13.69
CA PHE A 20 124.45 39.28 12.62
C PHE A 20 125.63 39.48 11.70
N GLY A 21 126.48 38.46 11.63
CA GLY A 21 127.50 38.39 10.59
C GLY A 21 126.88 38.42 9.18
N PRO A 22 127.63 38.83 8.15
CA PRO A 22 127.10 39.13 6.81
C PRO A 22 126.23 38.04 6.20
N LYS A 23 126.61 36.76 6.38
CA LYS A 23 125.85 35.59 5.86
C LYS A 23 124.47 35.44 6.51
N MET A 24 124.35 35.73 7.81
CA MET A 24 123.11 35.55 8.57
C MET A 24 122.15 36.72 8.29
N LEU A 25 122.70 37.93 8.16
CA LEU A 25 121.94 39.11 7.73
C LEU A 25 121.29 38.90 6.35
N ALA A 26 122.06 38.39 5.37
CA ALA A 26 121.55 38.09 4.04
C ALA A 26 120.42 37.05 4.05
N LYS A 27 120.52 35.99 4.88
CA LYS A 27 119.45 34.99 5.04
C LYS A 27 118.18 35.56 5.64
N VAL A 28 118.31 36.42 6.66
CA VAL A 28 117.13 37.05 7.30
C VAL A 28 116.47 38.05 6.34
N GLN A 29 117.26 38.80 5.57
CA GLN A 29 116.73 39.68 4.53
C GLN A 29 116.01 38.92 3.41
N ASP A 30 116.55 37.79 2.94
CA ASP A 30 115.89 36.94 1.94
C ASP A 30 114.56 36.36 2.47
N LEU A 31 114.51 35.90 3.72
CA LEU A 31 113.28 35.42 4.35
C LEU A 31 112.21 36.52 4.45
N LEU A 32 112.62 37.74 4.85
CA LEU A 32 111.72 38.89 4.92
C LEU A 32 111.19 39.27 3.54
N HIS A 33 112.04 39.23 2.51
CA HIS A 33 111.64 39.53 1.14
C HIS A 33 110.65 38.50 0.58
N ARG A 34 110.88 37.19 0.81
CA ARG A 34 109.93 36.14 0.43
C ARG A 34 108.58 36.29 1.13
N TYR A 35 108.59 36.65 2.41
CA TYR A 35 107.35 36.90 3.14
C TYR A 35 106.58 38.09 2.59
N ASP A 36 107.28 39.19 2.28
CA ASP A 36 106.64 40.38 1.70
C ASP A 36 106.05 40.06 0.32
N ASN A 37 106.76 39.28 -0.50
CA ASN A 37 106.25 38.85 -1.81
C ASN A 37 105.01 37.95 -1.69
N ILE A 38 104.99 37.01 -0.73
CA ILE A 38 103.81 36.16 -0.49
C ILE A 38 102.65 37.00 0.04
N LYS A 39 102.92 37.93 0.95
CA LYS A 39 101.89 38.80 1.52
C LYS A 39 101.27 39.69 0.44
N LEU A 40 102.08 40.28 -0.42
CA LEU A 40 101.63 41.08 -1.56
C LEU A 40 100.79 40.26 -2.55
N ALA A 41 101.23 39.05 -2.89
CA ALA A 41 100.45 38.16 -3.77
C ALA A 41 99.07 37.78 -3.18
N MET A 42 99.00 37.56 -1.86
CA MET A 42 97.72 37.32 -1.18
C MET A 42 96.82 38.56 -1.09
N GLU A 43 97.40 39.77 -1.05
CA GLU A 43 96.67 41.04 -1.10
C GLU A 43 96.22 41.38 -2.55
N GLU A 44 96.97 40.98 -3.58
CA GLU A 44 96.58 41.09 -4.99
C GLU A 44 95.43 40.15 -5.37
N ASP A 45 95.27 39.01 -4.69
CA ASP A 45 94.13 38.07 -4.84
C ASP A 45 92.82 38.54 -4.16
N ALA A 46 92.79 39.75 -3.59
CA ALA A 46 91.59 40.38 -3.02
C ALA A 46 90.33 40.41 -3.92
N PRO A 47 90.41 40.52 -5.27
CA PRO A 47 89.23 40.51 -6.15
C PRO A 47 88.44 39.20 -6.11
N LEU A 48 89.11 38.05 -5.98
CA LEU A 48 88.47 36.73 -5.92
C LEU A 48 87.70 36.54 -4.61
N ARG A 49 88.28 36.97 -3.49
CA ARG A 49 87.64 36.89 -2.17
C ARG A 49 86.32 37.67 -2.11
N LEU A 50 86.29 38.89 -2.66
CA LEU A 50 85.07 39.71 -2.71
C LEU A 50 83.99 39.10 -3.60
N GLN A 51 84.36 38.47 -4.72
CA GLN A 51 83.40 37.76 -5.58
C GLN A 51 82.79 36.54 -4.89
N VAL A 52 83.58 35.78 -4.13
CA VAL A 52 83.09 34.62 -3.36
C VAL A 52 82.14 35.09 -2.25
N GLU A 53 82.48 36.13 -1.49
CA GLU A 53 81.61 36.67 -0.44
C GLU A 53 80.29 37.22 -1.00
N SER A 54 80.33 37.88 -2.16
CA SER A 54 79.12 38.36 -2.86
C SER A 54 78.20 37.21 -3.29
N LYS A 55 78.76 36.15 -3.92
CA LYS A 55 77.98 34.97 -4.31
C LYS A 55 77.40 34.23 -3.11
N LEU A 56 78.14 34.13 -2.01
CA LEU A 56 77.64 33.53 -0.76
C LEU A 56 76.45 34.31 -0.19
N LYS A 57 76.51 35.65 -0.19
CA LYS A 57 75.39 36.49 0.24
C LYS A 57 74.17 36.34 -0.68
N GLN A 58 74.38 36.29 -2.00
CA GLN A 58 73.29 36.07 -2.97
C GLN A 58 72.63 34.70 -2.78
N LEU A 59 73.42 33.64 -2.58
CA LEU A 59 72.89 32.30 -2.32
C LEU A 59 72.11 32.24 -1.00
N ALA A 60 72.62 32.87 0.07
CA ALA A 60 71.93 32.94 1.34
C ALA A 60 70.59 33.69 1.22
N GLN A 61 70.55 34.81 0.51
CA GLN A 61 69.31 35.56 0.23
C GLN A 61 68.32 34.72 -0.59
N GLN A 62 68.81 34.02 -1.62
CA GLN A 62 67.96 33.15 -2.44
C GLN A 62 67.38 31.98 -1.65
N GLN A 63 68.15 31.41 -0.72
CA GLN A 63 67.67 30.36 0.19
C GLN A 63 66.57 30.88 1.12
N VAL A 64 66.73 32.07 1.70
CA VAL A 64 65.70 32.69 2.55
C VAL A 64 64.41 32.94 1.77
N ILE A 65 64.51 33.47 0.55
CA ILE A 65 63.33 33.70 -0.31
C ILE A 65 62.62 32.37 -0.62
N ARG A 66 63.37 31.33 -1.00
CA ARG A 66 62.79 30.00 -1.27
C ARG A 66 62.09 29.41 -0.04
N GLN A 67 62.70 29.52 1.14
CA GLN A 67 62.08 29.06 2.39
C GLN A 67 60.80 29.83 2.71
N GLN A 68 60.79 31.15 2.50
CA GLN A 68 59.58 31.96 2.70
C GLN A 68 58.47 31.59 1.71
N GLU A 69 58.81 31.35 0.44
CA GLU A 69 57.85 30.87 -0.56
C GLU A 69 57.31 29.48 -0.23
N GLU A 70 58.14 28.56 0.24
CA GLU A 70 57.72 27.22 0.66
C GLU A 70 56.76 27.28 1.86
N ILE A 71 57.09 28.08 2.87
CA ILE A 71 56.22 28.30 4.04
C ILE A 71 54.89 28.94 3.62
N ALA A 72 54.93 29.91 2.72
CA ALA A 72 53.72 30.57 2.20
C ALA A 72 52.84 29.57 1.44
N ARG A 73 53.42 28.75 0.55
CA ARG A 73 52.70 27.70 -0.18
C ARG A 73 52.12 26.64 0.75
N GLU A 74 52.87 26.22 1.76
CA GLU A 74 52.38 25.22 2.72
C GLU A 74 51.22 25.79 3.55
N LYS A 75 51.29 27.06 3.95
CA LYS A 75 50.20 27.74 4.64
C LYS A 75 48.96 27.86 3.75
N GLU A 76 49.13 28.29 2.51
CA GLU A 76 48.04 28.40 1.53
C GLU A 76 47.41 27.03 1.24
N ALA A 77 48.22 25.97 1.07
CA ALA A 77 47.71 24.61 0.89
C ALA A 77 46.91 24.11 2.10
N ARG A 78 47.37 24.39 3.33
CA ARG A 78 46.64 24.04 4.57
C ARG A 78 45.37 24.85 4.76
N ASP A 79 45.36 26.11 4.34
CA ASP A 79 44.16 26.95 4.39
C ASP A 79 43.15 26.51 3.32
N ALA A 80 43.62 26.18 2.12
CA ALA A 80 42.79 25.61 1.04
C ALA A 80 42.21 24.24 1.42
N GLN A 81 43.01 23.38 2.07
CA GLN A 81 42.52 22.09 2.56
C GLN A 81 41.43 22.25 3.62
N ARG A 82 41.63 23.13 4.61
CA ARG A 82 40.61 23.42 5.64
C ARG A 82 39.34 24.02 5.04
N ALA A 83 39.47 24.89 4.05
CA ALA A 83 38.31 25.45 3.34
C ALA A 83 37.55 24.36 2.56
N ALA A 84 38.26 23.43 1.91
CA ALA A 84 37.65 22.31 1.21
C ALA A 84 36.95 21.32 2.17
N GLU A 85 37.55 21.05 3.33
CA GLU A 85 36.95 20.21 4.37
C GLU A 85 35.65 20.83 4.91
N LEU A 86 35.68 22.13 5.23
CA LEU A 86 34.49 22.85 5.70
C LEU A 86 33.37 22.88 4.64
N ALA A 87 33.72 23.09 3.36
CA ALA A 87 32.76 23.06 2.27
C ALA A 87 32.10 21.67 2.12
N ASN A 88 32.87 20.60 2.26
CA ASN A 88 32.37 19.23 2.21
C ASN A 88 31.48 18.89 3.41
N GLU A 89 31.81 19.37 4.61
CA GLU A 89 30.95 19.21 5.80
C GLU A 89 29.60 19.92 5.60
N GLN A 90 29.62 21.17 5.13
CA GLN A 90 28.40 21.92 4.83
C GLN A 90 27.55 21.25 3.74
N GLU A 91 28.17 20.71 2.70
CA GLU A 91 27.45 19.97 1.65
C GLU A 91 26.82 18.69 2.20
N LYS A 92 27.54 17.93 3.04
CA LYS A 92 27.00 16.74 3.72
C LYS A 92 25.81 17.09 4.61
N GLU A 93 25.90 18.15 5.39
CA GLU A 93 24.79 18.60 6.24
C GLU A 93 23.55 18.98 5.42
N ARG A 94 23.74 19.69 4.30
CA ARG A 94 22.64 20.03 3.38
C ARG A 94 21.99 18.77 2.79
N LEU A 95 22.80 17.81 2.32
CA LEU A 95 22.31 16.56 1.77
C LEU A 95 21.55 15.73 2.82
N LEU A 96 22.03 15.70 4.06
CA LEU A 96 21.34 15.01 5.16
C LEU A 96 20.01 15.67 5.50
N HIS A 97 19.95 17.01 5.52
CA HIS A 97 18.71 17.73 5.75
C HIS A 97 17.69 17.45 4.64
N GLU A 98 18.11 17.57 3.38
CA GLU A 98 17.25 17.32 2.23
C GLU A 98 16.76 15.85 2.19
N ALA A 99 17.62 14.89 2.55
CA ALA A 99 17.22 13.49 2.66
C ALA A 99 16.15 13.27 3.73
N ARG A 100 16.29 13.89 4.91
CA ARG A 100 15.30 13.81 6.00
C ARG A 100 13.97 14.45 5.61
N GLU A 101 13.99 15.58 4.91
CA GLU A 101 12.76 16.23 4.45
C GLU A 101 12.02 15.36 3.43
N ARG A 102 12.74 14.76 2.47
CA ARG A 102 12.16 13.83 1.49
C ARG A 102 11.61 12.57 2.14
N GLU A 103 12.28 12.03 3.16
CA GLU A 103 11.79 10.87 3.91
C GLU A 103 10.51 11.22 4.68
N ALA A 104 10.50 12.34 5.40
CA ALA A 104 9.32 12.82 6.13
C ALA A 104 8.13 13.17 5.20
N GLU A 105 8.38 13.64 3.98
CA GLU A 105 7.35 13.82 2.96
C GLU A 105 6.77 12.49 2.50
N ARG A 106 7.63 11.50 2.19
CA ARG A 106 7.18 10.15 1.80
C ARG A 106 6.36 9.47 2.89
N GLU A 107 6.79 9.57 4.14
CA GLU A 107 6.04 9.01 5.28
C GLU A 107 4.67 9.66 5.42
N ARG A 108 4.56 10.98 5.21
CA ARG A 108 3.27 11.68 5.24
C ARG A 108 2.36 11.23 4.10
N GLU A 109 2.88 11.17 2.87
CA GLU A 109 2.11 10.66 1.72
C GLU A 109 1.66 9.20 1.93
N GLU A 110 2.51 8.36 2.50
CA GLU A 110 2.17 6.97 2.80
C GLU A 110 1.08 6.87 3.88
N GLN A 111 1.19 7.66 4.96
CA GLN A 111 0.16 7.74 5.99
C GLN A 111 -1.18 8.23 5.42
N GLU A 112 -1.18 9.24 4.57
CA GLU A 112 -2.38 9.73 3.90
C GLU A 112 -2.99 8.66 2.98
N ARG A 113 -2.18 7.92 2.23
CA ARG A 113 -2.65 6.79 1.41
C ARG A 113 -3.27 5.69 2.26
N ILE A 114 -2.64 5.32 3.37
CA ILE A 114 -3.16 4.31 4.30
C ILE A 114 -4.49 4.77 4.88
N GLN A 115 -4.60 6.02 5.34
CA GLN A 115 -5.84 6.58 5.86
C GLN A 115 -6.94 6.63 4.80
N ALA A 116 -6.61 7.06 3.57
CA ALA A 116 -7.56 7.09 2.46
C ALA A 116 -8.09 5.69 2.12
N LEU A 117 -7.20 4.68 2.10
CA LEU A 117 -7.58 3.29 1.89
C LEU A 117 -8.44 2.75 3.05
N ALA A 118 -8.13 3.10 4.30
CA ALA A 118 -8.93 2.71 5.46
C ALA A 118 -10.35 3.31 5.39
N ILE A 119 -10.48 4.59 5.05
CA ILE A 119 -11.77 5.27 4.87
C ILE A 119 -12.55 4.63 3.71
N ALA A 120 -11.90 4.36 2.57
CA ALA A 120 -12.55 3.70 1.44
C ALA A 120 -13.02 2.28 1.77
N ALA A 121 -12.20 1.52 2.51
CA ALA A 121 -12.55 0.19 2.98
C ALA A 121 -13.73 0.21 3.96
N GLN A 122 -13.75 1.17 4.89
CA GLN A 122 -14.85 1.36 5.83
C GLN A 122 -16.15 1.71 5.11
N LYS A 123 -16.13 2.70 4.20
CA LYS A 123 -17.31 3.07 3.39
C LYS A 123 -17.85 1.88 2.59
N LYS A 124 -16.97 1.06 2.01
CA LYS A 124 -17.36 -0.14 1.26
C LYS A 124 -17.99 -1.21 2.16
N ARG A 125 -17.51 -1.36 3.40
CA ARG A 125 -18.10 -2.27 4.39
C ARG A 125 -19.48 -1.79 4.82
N GLU A 126 -19.62 -0.51 5.16
CA GLU A 126 -20.90 0.10 5.54
C GLU A 126 -21.92 0.01 4.40
N GLN A 127 -21.50 0.22 3.15
CA GLN A 127 -22.38 0.07 1.99
C GLN A 127 -22.89 -1.36 1.84
N ARG A 128 -21.99 -2.37 1.90
CA ARG A 128 -22.38 -3.79 1.84
C ARG A 128 -23.25 -4.23 3.00
N GLU A 129 -23.09 -3.61 4.16
CA GLU A 129 -23.94 -3.87 5.33
C GLU A 129 -25.33 -3.29 5.13
N LYS A 130 -25.44 -2.06 4.59
CA LYS A 130 -26.73 -1.46 4.22
C LYS A 130 -27.45 -2.26 3.14
N GLU A 131 -26.74 -2.64 2.07
CA GLU A 131 -27.29 -3.46 0.99
C GLU A 131 -27.84 -4.79 1.53
N ARG A 132 -27.06 -5.50 2.37
CA ARG A 132 -27.53 -6.74 3.02
C ARG A 132 -28.73 -6.52 3.94
N ALA A 133 -28.73 -5.44 4.73
CA ALA A 133 -29.84 -5.12 5.62
C ALA A 133 -31.11 -4.68 4.87
N GLU A 134 -30.98 -4.11 3.67
CA GLU A 134 -32.10 -3.79 2.78
C GLU A 134 -32.64 -5.04 2.10
N GLU A 135 -31.77 -5.91 1.58
CA GLU A 135 -32.16 -7.21 1.02
C GLU A 135 -32.86 -8.10 2.06
N GLU A 136 -32.35 -8.16 3.29
CA GLU A 136 -32.97 -8.92 4.37
C GLU A 136 -34.34 -8.35 4.74
N ARG A 137 -34.47 -7.03 4.84
CA ARG A 137 -35.76 -6.37 5.06
C ARG A 137 -36.75 -6.66 3.94
N GLN A 138 -36.29 -6.65 2.69
CA GLN A 138 -37.13 -6.98 1.54
C GLN A 138 -37.61 -8.44 1.59
N ARG A 139 -36.70 -9.38 1.89
CA ARG A 139 -37.06 -10.79 2.07
C ARG A 139 -38.07 -11.00 3.21
N GLN A 140 -37.89 -10.30 4.33
CA GLN A 140 -38.83 -10.36 5.45
C GLN A 140 -40.21 -9.81 5.08
N LEU A 141 -40.28 -8.73 4.31
CA LEU A 141 -41.54 -8.18 3.83
C LEU A 141 -42.24 -9.15 2.88
N GLU A 142 -41.51 -9.73 1.92
CA GLU A 142 -42.05 -10.72 0.99
C GLU A 142 -42.56 -11.98 1.72
N GLU A 143 -41.84 -12.43 2.74
CA GLU A 143 -42.26 -13.53 3.61
C GLU A 143 -43.52 -13.19 4.41
N GLN A 144 -43.60 -12.00 5.01
CA GLN A 144 -44.80 -11.55 5.73
C GLN A 144 -46.01 -11.40 4.80
N GLU A 145 -45.82 -10.87 3.60
CA GLU A 145 -46.88 -10.80 2.59
C GLU A 145 -47.37 -12.19 2.20
N ARG A 146 -46.44 -13.14 2.03
CA ARG A 146 -46.76 -14.54 1.72
C ARG A 146 -47.52 -15.21 2.86
N GLU A 147 -47.09 -15.04 4.10
CA GLU A 147 -47.80 -15.55 5.28
C GLU A 147 -49.20 -14.96 5.38
N ARG A 148 -49.32 -13.64 5.16
CA ARG A 148 -50.61 -12.95 5.11
C ARG A 148 -51.50 -13.49 4.00
N LEU A 149 -50.95 -13.78 2.81
CA LEU A 149 -51.69 -14.40 1.71
C LEU A 149 -52.14 -15.81 2.08
N ASN A 150 -51.26 -16.64 2.62
CA ASN A 150 -51.60 -18.00 3.08
C ASN A 150 -52.69 -17.98 4.16
N ALA A 151 -52.72 -16.96 5.02
CA ALA A 151 -53.74 -16.75 6.04
C ALA A 151 -54.97 -15.94 5.55
N SER A 152 -55.01 -15.54 4.27
CA SER A 152 -56.07 -14.66 3.75
C SER A 152 -57.45 -15.32 3.68
N ILE A 153 -57.49 -16.65 3.73
CA ILE A 153 -58.72 -17.42 3.70
C ILE A 153 -58.63 -18.61 4.67
N PRO A 154 -59.72 -18.96 5.39
CA PRO A 154 -59.74 -20.16 6.21
C PRO A 154 -59.48 -21.42 5.39
N HIS A 155 -58.83 -22.41 5.98
CA HIS A 155 -58.71 -23.74 5.38
C HIS A 155 -60.02 -24.52 5.52
N GLY A 156 -60.28 -25.42 4.58
CA GLY A 156 -61.41 -26.33 4.58
C GLY A 156 -62.65 -25.78 3.90
N LYS A 157 -63.78 -26.41 4.19
CA LYS A 157 -65.05 -26.24 3.46
C LYS A 157 -65.54 -24.79 3.41
N GLU A 158 -65.55 -24.11 4.55
CA GLU A 158 -66.04 -22.73 4.65
C GLU A 158 -65.18 -21.76 3.84
N GLY A 159 -63.86 -21.93 3.88
CA GLY A 159 -62.94 -21.16 3.06
C GLY A 159 -63.16 -21.39 1.58
N LEU A 160 -63.35 -22.65 1.18
CA LEU A 160 -63.53 -23.00 -0.22
C LEU A 160 -64.84 -22.42 -0.78
N GLU A 161 -65.92 -22.42 0.01
CA GLU A 161 -67.17 -21.77 -0.39
C GLU A 161 -67.01 -20.26 -0.61
N LYS A 162 -66.28 -19.57 0.30
CA LYS A 162 -65.95 -18.14 0.15
C LYS A 162 -65.10 -17.89 -1.09
N ALA A 163 -64.10 -18.73 -1.35
CA ALA A 163 -63.24 -18.63 -2.53
C ALA A 163 -64.03 -18.82 -3.83
N ILE A 164 -64.92 -19.82 -3.88
CA ILE A 164 -65.78 -20.08 -5.05
C ILE A 164 -66.74 -18.91 -5.30
N ALA A 165 -67.27 -18.29 -4.24
CA ALA A 165 -68.09 -17.08 -4.38
C ALA A 165 -67.28 -15.93 -5.00
N MET A 166 -66.06 -15.68 -4.51
CA MET A 166 -65.15 -14.70 -5.11
C MET A 166 -64.84 -15.03 -6.59
N LEU A 167 -64.63 -16.31 -6.91
CA LEU A 167 -64.39 -16.77 -8.28
C LEU A 167 -65.59 -16.53 -9.20
N ARG A 168 -66.81 -16.74 -8.70
CA ARG A 168 -68.03 -16.45 -9.44
C ARG A 168 -68.17 -14.96 -9.74
N GLU A 169 -67.91 -14.11 -8.75
CA GLU A 169 -67.96 -12.65 -8.92
C GLU A 169 -66.86 -12.17 -9.88
N GLY A 170 -65.63 -12.67 -9.71
CA GLY A 170 -64.46 -12.25 -10.48
C GLY A 170 -64.46 -12.68 -11.95
N THR A 171 -65.12 -13.78 -12.29
CA THR A 171 -65.24 -14.24 -13.69
C THR A 171 -66.31 -13.47 -14.47
N SER A 172 -67.34 -12.94 -13.79
CA SER A 172 -68.46 -12.17 -14.39
C SER A 172 -69.23 -12.86 -15.54
N ASN A 173 -68.89 -14.12 -15.86
CA ASN A 173 -69.45 -14.92 -16.94
C ASN A 173 -69.55 -16.38 -16.48
N GLU A 174 -70.75 -16.94 -16.54
CA GLU A 174 -71.04 -18.30 -16.11
C GLU A 174 -70.23 -19.36 -16.86
N THR A 175 -69.91 -19.15 -18.14
CA THR A 175 -69.10 -20.12 -18.89
C THR A 175 -67.66 -20.14 -18.40
N LEU A 176 -67.08 -18.98 -18.11
CA LEU A 176 -65.72 -18.87 -17.57
C LEU A 176 -65.68 -19.42 -16.15
N PHE A 177 -66.66 -19.07 -15.32
CA PHE A 177 -66.83 -19.64 -13.98
C PHE A 177 -66.85 -21.17 -14.00
N ARG A 178 -67.68 -21.76 -14.87
CA ARG A 178 -67.77 -23.22 -15.02
C ARG A 178 -66.45 -23.84 -15.49
N GLN A 179 -65.74 -23.19 -16.43
CA GLN A 179 -64.41 -23.63 -16.87
C GLN A 179 -63.38 -23.60 -15.73
N SER A 180 -63.34 -22.52 -14.96
CA SER A 180 -62.46 -22.39 -13.79
C SER A 180 -62.77 -23.44 -12.72
N LEU A 181 -64.05 -23.70 -12.45
CA LEU A 181 -64.46 -24.77 -11.53
C LEU A 181 -64.09 -26.16 -12.05
N GLN A 182 -64.23 -26.43 -13.36
CA GLN A 182 -63.78 -27.69 -13.96
C GLN A 182 -62.27 -27.86 -13.81
N LYS A 183 -61.49 -26.79 -13.97
CA LYS A 183 -60.05 -26.80 -13.76
C LYS A 183 -59.70 -27.09 -12.30
N LEU A 184 -60.37 -26.41 -11.37
CA LEU A 184 -60.22 -26.65 -9.94
C LEU A 184 -60.55 -28.10 -9.56
N LEU A 185 -61.65 -28.63 -10.11
CA LEU A 185 -62.04 -30.03 -9.93
C LEU A 185 -60.96 -30.97 -10.45
N ALA A 186 -60.39 -30.70 -11.63
CA ALA A 186 -59.33 -31.52 -12.19
C ALA A 186 -58.08 -31.56 -11.29
N VAL A 187 -57.72 -30.43 -10.66
CA VAL A 187 -56.62 -30.37 -9.69
C VAL A 187 -56.87 -31.31 -8.51
N VAL A 188 -57.99 -31.13 -7.79
CA VAL A 188 -58.27 -31.94 -6.60
C VAL A 188 -58.55 -33.41 -6.95
N SER A 189 -59.18 -33.68 -8.09
CA SER A 189 -59.44 -35.04 -8.57
C SER A 189 -58.15 -35.80 -8.91
N ASN A 190 -57.15 -35.13 -9.49
CA ASN A 190 -55.85 -35.75 -9.76
C ASN A 190 -55.13 -36.12 -8.46
N ILE A 191 -55.22 -35.27 -7.43
CA ILE A 191 -54.65 -35.56 -6.10
C ILE A 191 -55.39 -36.73 -5.45
N CYS A 192 -56.72 -36.74 -5.47
CA CYS A 192 -57.52 -37.82 -4.88
C CYS A 192 -57.30 -39.18 -5.58
N LYS A 193 -56.99 -39.19 -6.88
CA LYS A 193 -56.71 -40.41 -7.64
C LYS A 193 -55.31 -40.97 -7.42
N SER A 194 -54.34 -40.11 -7.14
CA SER A 194 -52.93 -40.47 -6.98
C SER A 194 -52.29 -39.63 -5.86
N PRO A 195 -52.71 -39.85 -4.59
CA PRO A 195 -52.23 -39.08 -3.45
C PRO A 195 -50.74 -39.27 -3.17
N GLU A 196 -50.09 -40.28 -3.72
CA GLU A 196 -48.64 -40.49 -3.64
C GLU A 196 -47.84 -39.64 -4.64
N ASN A 197 -48.50 -39.10 -5.67
CA ASN A 197 -47.83 -38.32 -6.72
C ASN A 197 -47.69 -36.84 -6.32
N ALA A 198 -46.53 -36.50 -5.75
CA ALA A 198 -46.21 -35.14 -5.34
C ALA A 198 -46.35 -34.09 -6.46
N ALA A 199 -46.20 -34.46 -7.74
CA ALA A 199 -46.32 -33.51 -8.85
C ALA A 199 -47.71 -32.88 -8.95
N PHE A 200 -48.78 -33.58 -8.54
CA PHE A 200 -50.14 -33.02 -8.51
C PHE A 200 -50.37 -32.06 -7.34
N ARG A 201 -49.53 -32.13 -6.30
CA ARG A 201 -49.55 -31.23 -5.15
C ARG A 201 -48.65 -30.01 -5.31
N HIS A 202 -47.99 -29.85 -6.47
CA HIS A 202 -47.12 -28.72 -6.79
C HIS A 202 -47.63 -28.00 -8.03
N ILE A 203 -48.09 -26.76 -7.85
CA ILE A 203 -48.62 -25.94 -8.94
C ILE A 203 -47.79 -24.66 -9.04
N LEU A 204 -47.04 -24.50 -10.13
CA LEU A 204 -46.31 -23.25 -10.39
C LEU A 204 -47.32 -22.11 -10.55
N LYS A 205 -47.15 -21.02 -9.79
CA LYS A 205 -48.06 -19.86 -9.81
C LYS A 205 -48.11 -19.19 -11.19
N ASP A 206 -46.97 -19.12 -11.87
CA ASP A 206 -46.83 -18.53 -13.20
C ASP A 206 -47.08 -19.53 -14.35
N ASN A 207 -47.62 -20.72 -14.06
CA ASN A 207 -47.98 -21.66 -15.12
C ASN A 207 -49.07 -21.04 -16.00
N VAL A 208 -48.77 -20.88 -17.30
CA VAL A 208 -49.65 -20.20 -18.26
C VAL A 208 -51.05 -20.82 -18.32
N HIS A 209 -51.15 -22.15 -18.28
CA HIS A 209 -52.44 -22.84 -18.32
C HIS A 209 -53.22 -22.67 -17.01
N PHE A 210 -52.53 -22.76 -15.87
CA PHE A 210 -53.15 -22.49 -14.58
C PHE A 210 -53.66 -21.05 -14.50
N HIS A 211 -52.82 -20.08 -14.89
CA HIS A 211 -53.16 -18.67 -14.84
C HIS A 211 -54.34 -18.33 -15.77
N ALA A 212 -54.32 -18.82 -17.01
CA ALA A 212 -55.40 -18.60 -17.96
C ALA A 212 -56.75 -19.21 -17.50
N ASP A 213 -56.73 -20.40 -16.90
CA ASP A 213 -57.98 -21.09 -16.58
C ASP A 213 -58.53 -20.72 -15.18
N LEU A 214 -57.66 -20.34 -14.24
CA LEU A 214 -58.02 -20.17 -12.82
C LEU A 214 -57.28 -19.01 -12.13
N GLY A 215 -55.96 -18.92 -12.28
CA GLY A 215 -55.11 -17.99 -11.51
C GLY A 215 -55.30 -16.50 -11.84
N GLN A 216 -55.85 -16.15 -13.00
CA GLN A 216 -56.14 -14.75 -13.36
C GLN A 216 -57.37 -14.17 -12.66
N TYR A 217 -58.27 -15.02 -12.17
CA TYR A 217 -59.53 -14.58 -11.60
C TYR A 217 -59.44 -14.41 -10.08
N PRO A 218 -60.03 -13.34 -9.51
CA PRO A 218 -60.22 -13.22 -8.06
C PRO A 218 -60.87 -14.49 -7.50
N GLY A 219 -60.35 -15.04 -6.40
CA GLY A 219 -60.85 -16.31 -5.85
C GLY A 219 -60.11 -17.56 -6.35
N GLY A 220 -59.43 -17.51 -7.51
CA GLY A 220 -58.75 -18.67 -8.08
C GLY A 220 -57.60 -19.18 -7.21
N HIS A 221 -56.70 -18.28 -6.77
CA HIS A 221 -55.66 -18.63 -5.80
C HIS A 221 -56.25 -18.97 -4.44
N GLN A 222 -57.28 -18.24 -3.99
CA GLN A 222 -57.95 -18.50 -2.72
C GLN A 222 -58.59 -19.89 -2.67
N CYS A 223 -59.05 -20.45 -3.79
CA CYS A 223 -59.54 -21.82 -3.86
C CYS A 223 -58.43 -22.81 -3.51
N LEU A 224 -57.20 -22.61 -4.04
CA LEU A 224 -56.06 -23.47 -3.67
C LEU A 224 -55.71 -23.32 -2.19
N LEU A 225 -55.61 -22.08 -1.70
CA LEU A 225 -55.27 -21.81 -0.30
C LEU A 225 -56.31 -22.42 0.67
N ALA A 226 -57.60 -22.29 0.36
CA ALA A 226 -58.67 -22.90 1.14
C ALA A 226 -58.60 -24.44 1.13
N MET A 227 -58.13 -25.06 0.06
CA MET A 227 -57.87 -26.51 0.01
C MET A 227 -56.60 -26.94 0.75
N GLY A 228 -55.85 -26.00 1.34
CA GLY A 228 -54.65 -26.30 2.14
C GLY A 228 -53.34 -26.13 1.40
N PHE A 229 -53.35 -25.66 0.15
CA PHE A 229 -52.11 -25.27 -0.51
C PHE A 229 -51.50 -24.05 0.20
N LYS A 230 -50.18 -24.00 0.26
CA LYS A 230 -49.42 -22.84 0.70
C LYS A 230 -48.59 -22.31 -0.46
N GLU A 231 -48.55 -20.99 -0.59
CA GLU A 231 -47.60 -20.34 -1.49
C GLU A 231 -46.21 -20.42 -0.86
N LEU A 232 -45.25 -21.01 -1.59
CA LEU A 232 -43.85 -21.16 -1.20
C LEU A 232 -42.93 -20.69 -2.33
N GLN A 233 -41.75 -20.19 -1.96
CA GLN A 233 -40.64 -20.00 -2.91
C GLN A 233 -39.86 -21.31 -3.03
N GLN A 234 -39.68 -21.79 -4.25
CA GLN A 234 -38.83 -22.94 -4.57
C GLN A 234 -37.85 -22.55 -5.69
N GLY A 235 -36.71 -23.25 -5.75
CA GLY A 235 -35.64 -23.00 -6.73
C GLY A 235 -34.40 -22.37 -6.10
N ASP A 236 -33.36 -22.21 -6.92
CA ASP A 236 -32.10 -21.61 -6.48
C ASP A 236 -32.23 -20.09 -6.34
N GLU A 237 -31.33 -19.46 -5.58
CA GLU A 237 -31.28 -17.99 -5.39
C GLU A 237 -31.23 -17.21 -6.72
N THR A 238 -30.80 -17.85 -7.81
CA THR A 238 -30.70 -17.25 -9.15
C THR A 238 -32.00 -17.30 -9.96
N GLN A 239 -32.92 -18.21 -9.64
CA GLN A 239 -34.19 -18.38 -10.33
C GLN A 239 -35.29 -18.79 -9.33
N PRO A 240 -35.66 -17.91 -8.39
CA PRO A 240 -36.76 -18.19 -7.47
C PRO A 240 -38.06 -18.33 -8.26
N ARG A 241 -38.85 -19.36 -7.91
CA ARG A 241 -40.16 -19.61 -8.49
C ARG A 241 -41.18 -19.74 -7.38
N THR A 242 -42.34 -19.14 -7.58
CA THR A 242 -43.43 -19.24 -6.64
C THR A 242 -44.32 -20.43 -6.99
N VAL A 243 -44.56 -21.31 -6.02
CA VAL A 243 -45.26 -22.58 -6.20
C VAL A 243 -46.31 -22.71 -5.10
N PHE A 244 -47.52 -23.12 -5.47
CA PHE A 244 -48.51 -23.59 -4.52
C PHE A 244 -48.22 -25.05 -4.20
N VAL A 245 -48.02 -25.36 -2.92
CA VAL A 245 -47.68 -26.70 -2.44
C VAL A 245 -48.72 -27.16 -1.43
N LEU A 246 -49.28 -28.35 -1.65
CA LEU A 246 -50.11 -29.04 -0.66
C LEU A 246 -49.22 -30.05 0.09
N GLU A 247 -48.94 -29.75 1.35
CA GLU A 247 -48.14 -30.61 2.21
C GLU A 247 -48.97 -31.83 2.64
N GLU A 248 -48.37 -33.01 2.52
CA GLU A 248 -48.94 -34.28 2.96
C GLU A 248 -48.40 -34.60 4.36
N PRO A 249 -49.26 -35.02 5.32
CA PRO A 249 -48.80 -35.50 6.62
C PRO A 249 -47.86 -36.71 6.47
N ASP A 250 -46.86 -36.86 7.34
CA ASP A 250 -45.97 -38.02 7.31
C ASP A 250 -46.74 -39.27 7.73
N LEU A 251 -47.03 -40.12 6.75
CA LEU A 251 -47.68 -41.43 6.90
C LEU A 251 -47.00 -42.34 7.94
N SER A 252 -45.68 -42.21 8.11
CA SER A 252 -44.91 -43.03 9.03
C SER A 252 -45.03 -42.57 10.49
N GLU A 253 -45.33 -41.28 10.69
CA GLU A 253 -45.51 -40.69 12.01
C GLU A 253 -46.98 -40.78 12.47
N ASP A 254 -47.93 -40.47 11.59
CA ASP A 254 -49.36 -40.38 11.95
C ASP A 254 -50.29 -40.74 10.78
N LEU A 255 -50.74 -42.00 10.77
CA LEU A 255 -51.70 -42.53 9.78
C LEU A 255 -53.10 -41.90 9.93
N ASP A 256 -53.49 -41.53 11.15
CA ASP A 256 -54.81 -40.94 11.41
C ASP A 256 -54.87 -39.50 10.87
N ALA A 257 -53.79 -38.74 11.03
CA ALA A 257 -53.64 -37.42 10.43
C ALA A 257 -53.68 -37.48 8.90
N TRP A 258 -52.98 -38.45 8.28
CA TRP A 258 -53.04 -38.64 6.84
C TRP A 258 -54.45 -38.99 6.36
N SER A 259 -55.13 -39.91 7.06
CA SER A 259 -56.48 -40.34 6.70
C SER A 259 -57.48 -39.18 6.78
N THR A 260 -57.37 -38.37 7.84
CA THR A 260 -58.18 -37.16 8.03
C THR A 260 -57.95 -36.16 6.91
N TRP A 261 -56.69 -35.86 6.59
CA TRP A 261 -56.31 -34.97 5.49
C TRP A 261 -56.87 -35.46 4.14
N PHE A 262 -56.77 -36.75 3.87
CA PHE A 262 -57.25 -37.31 2.60
C PHE A 262 -58.77 -37.32 2.50
N ASP A 263 -59.48 -37.58 3.59
CA ASP A 263 -60.94 -37.53 3.63
C ASP A 263 -61.45 -36.09 3.49
N GLU A 264 -60.78 -35.11 4.11
CA GLU A 264 -61.07 -33.68 3.90
C GLU A 264 -60.92 -33.29 2.41
N LEU A 265 -59.87 -33.76 1.71
CA LEU A 265 -59.72 -33.50 0.28
C LEU A 265 -60.86 -34.08 -0.57
N LYS A 266 -61.38 -35.27 -0.23
CA LYS A 266 -62.55 -35.85 -0.91
C LYS A 266 -63.82 -35.06 -0.64
N GLU A 267 -64.00 -34.54 0.56
CA GLU A 267 -65.12 -33.66 0.89
C GLU A 267 -65.05 -32.36 0.08
N LEU A 268 -63.85 -31.77 -0.03
CA LEU A 268 -63.62 -30.57 -0.84
C LEU A 268 -63.84 -30.86 -2.33
N GLN A 269 -63.40 -32.01 -2.84
CA GLN A 269 -63.71 -32.45 -4.20
C GLN A 269 -65.22 -32.52 -4.42
N SER A 270 -65.94 -33.19 -3.51
CA SER A 270 -67.40 -33.35 -3.59
C SER A 270 -68.12 -31.99 -3.56
N LEU A 271 -67.60 -31.04 -2.76
CA LEU A 271 -68.10 -29.67 -2.75
C LEU A 271 -67.93 -29.00 -4.12
N VAL A 272 -66.75 -29.08 -4.74
CA VAL A 272 -66.52 -28.49 -6.07
C VAL A 272 -67.43 -29.13 -7.13
N GLU A 273 -67.57 -30.46 -7.12
CA GLU A 273 -68.47 -31.20 -8.01
C GLU A 273 -69.92 -30.72 -7.86
N SER A 274 -70.39 -30.52 -6.62
CA SER A 274 -71.75 -30.03 -6.35
C SER A 274 -72.03 -28.62 -6.89
N LYS A 275 -70.99 -27.80 -7.12
CA LYS A 275 -71.13 -26.45 -7.70
C LYS A 275 -71.13 -26.46 -9.23
N LEU A 276 -70.80 -27.59 -9.87
CA LEU A 276 -70.81 -27.77 -11.33
C LEU A 276 -72.11 -28.39 -11.87
N GLY A 277 -72.83 -29.13 -11.02
CA GLY A 277 -74.15 -29.70 -11.30
C GLY A 277 -75.26 -28.65 -11.20
#